data_AF-A0A7V3L176-F1
#
_entry.id   AF-A0A7V3L176-F1
#
_cell.length_a   1.000
_cell.length_b   1.000
_cell.length_c   1.000
_cell.angle_alpha   90.00
_cell.angle_beta   90.00
_cell.angle_gamma   90.00
#
_symmetry.space_group_name_H-M   'P 1'
#
loop_
_entity.id
_entity.type
_entity.pdbx_description
1 polymer ?
#
loop_
_entity_poly.entity_id
_entity_poly.type
_entity_poly.pdbx_seq_one_letter_code
_entity_poly.pdbx_strand_id
1 'polypeptide(L)'
;MAERTKQMMTKIKLRKNNLCLFLLGASCLWLMGMGELGGTAPLEKIPIPAKDFKVEVIDQLGVKTNLAKFSQEGKVVLAGKRGQAQIAIPFEIISKIEFIKLEGQEVILKVSLREPKSYEVKIEKKSKFFGQADFGPLRIEAQDLKIINFLP
;
A
#
# COMPACT_ATOMS: atom_id res chain seq x y z
N MET A 1 42.16 -50.73 -26.98
CA MET A 1 42.19 -49.24 -26.85
C MET A 1 40.79 -48.61 -26.73
N ALA A 2 39.71 -49.24 -27.25
CA ALA A 2 38.35 -48.69 -27.25
C ALA A 2 37.57 -48.75 -25.90
N GLU A 3 37.98 -49.57 -24.92
CA GLU A 3 37.27 -49.64 -23.63
C GLU A 3 37.64 -48.51 -22.66
N ARG A 4 38.89 -48.02 -22.71
CA ARG A 4 39.36 -46.94 -21.82
C ARG A 4 38.66 -45.61 -22.13
N THR A 5 38.32 -45.35 -23.39
CA THR A 5 37.60 -44.14 -23.81
C THR A 5 36.13 -44.16 -23.35
N LYS A 6 35.47 -45.32 -23.38
CA LYS A 6 34.10 -45.47 -22.85
C LYS A 6 34.03 -45.24 -21.34
N GLN A 7 34.96 -45.79 -20.55
CA GLN A 7 34.98 -45.56 -19.09
C GLN A 7 35.20 -44.09 -18.71
N MET A 8 36.05 -43.37 -19.47
CA MET A 8 36.33 -41.95 -19.22
C MET A 8 35.11 -41.06 -19.54
N MET A 9 34.41 -41.33 -20.64
CA MET A 9 33.20 -40.58 -21.03
C MET A 9 32.04 -40.79 -20.04
N THR A 10 31.86 -42.00 -19.50
CA THR A 10 30.79 -42.29 -18.52
C THR A 10 31.02 -41.58 -17.19
N LYS A 11 32.26 -41.53 -16.69
CA LYS A 11 32.60 -40.78 -15.46
C LYS A 11 32.36 -39.27 -15.60
N ILE A 12 32.66 -38.70 -16.77
CA ILE A 12 32.46 -37.26 -17.05
C ILE A 12 30.95 -36.93 -17.11
N LYS A 13 30.16 -37.80 -17.74
CA LYS A 13 28.69 -37.63 -17.84
C LYS A 13 28.00 -37.76 -16.47
N LEU A 14 28.47 -38.68 -15.63
CA LEU A 14 27.94 -38.88 -14.26
C LEU A 14 28.26 -37.69 -13.33
N ARG A 15 29.47 -37.11 -13.43
CA ARG A 15 29.87 -35.90 -12.67
C ARG A 15 29.07 -34.65 -13.05
N LYS A 16 28.70 -34.53 -14.33
CA LYS A 16 27.94 -33.38 -14.86
C LYS A 16 26.46 -33.43 -14.44
N ASN A 17 25.88 -34.62 -14.33
CA ASN A 17 24.48 -34.82 -13.89
C ASN A 17 24.28 -34.46 -12.40
N ASN A 18 25.24 -34.83 -11.54
CA ASN A 18 25.18 -34.52 -10.11
C ASN A 18 25.45 -33.03 -9.84
N LEU A 19 26.27 -32.38 -10.68
CA LEU A 19 26.53 -30.94 -10.60
C LEU A 19 25.30 -30.11 -11.05
N CYS A 20 24.59 -30.55 -12.09
CA CYS A 20 23.32 -29.93 -12.48
C CYS A 20 22.25 -30.08 -11.40
N LEU A 21 22.13 -31.25 -10.76
CA LEU A 21 21.17 -31.45 -9.66
C LEU A 21 21.47 -30.54 -8.46
N PHE A 22 22.76 -30.35 -8.14
CA PHE A 22 23.19 -29.45 -7.06
C PHE A 22 22.91 -27.97 -7.39
N LEU A 23 23.15 -27.55 -8.63
CA LEU A 23 22.86 -26.19 -9.09
C LEU A 23 21.34 -25.90 -9.15
N LEU A 24 20.52 -26.90 -9.51
CA LEU A 24 19.06 -26.78 -9.52
C LEU A 24 18.45 -26.78 -8.11
N GLY A 25 19.05 -27.52 -7.17
CA GLY A 25 18.65 -27.49 -5.76
C GLY A 25 19.00 -26.17 -5.06
N ALA A 26 20.18 -25.59 -5.39
CA ALA A 26 20.62 -24.32 -4.83
C ALA A 26 19.77 -23.12 -5.29
N SER A 27 19.25 -23.14 -6.53
CA SER A 27 18.37 -22.07 -7.03
C SER A 27 16.98 -22.07 -6.38
N CYS A 28 16.47 -23.23 -5.94
CA CYS A 28 15.19 -23.33 -5.23
C CYS A 28 15.24 -22.65 -3.86
N LEU A 29 16.38 -22.70 -3.16
CA LEU A 29 16.57 -22.00 -1.88
C LEU A 29 16.61 -20.47 -2.06
N TRP A 30 17.07 -19.99 -3.21
CA TRP A 30 17.06 -18.55 -3.52
C TRP A 30 15.67 -18.03 -3.90
N LEU A 31 14.80 -18.88 -4.45
CA LEU A 31 13.42 -18.51 -4.80
C LEU A 31 12.47 -18.48 -3.60
N MET A 32 12.79 -19.17 -2.50
CA MET A 32 12.00 -19.13 -1.26
C MET A 32 12.22 -17.86 -0.42
N GLY A 33 13.12 -16.96 -0.85
CA GLY A 33 13.39 -15.68 -0.18
C GLY A 33 12.47 -14.51 -0.61
N MET A 34 11.54 -14.71 -1.54
CA MET A 34 10.59 -13.68 -2.00
C MET A 34 9.15 -13.95 -1.51
N GLY A 35 9.02 -14.44 -0.28
CA GLY A 35 7.74 -14.81 0.35
C GLY A 35 7.17 -13.75 1.30
N GLU A 36 7.73 -12.55 1.35
CA GLU A 36 7.22 -11.46 2.20
C GLU A 36 6.88 -10.28 1.30
N LEU A 37 5.59 -10.05 1.05
CA LEU A 37 4.97 -8.74 0.81
C LEU A 37 3.44 -8.89 0.59
N GLY A 38 2.82 -9.86 1.28
CA GLY A 38 1.37 -10.03 1.36
C GLY A 38 0.84 -9.91 2.80
N GLY A 39 1.67 -9.42 3.73
CA GLY A 39 1.30 -9.25 5.13
C GLY A 39 0.33 -8.09 5.28
N THR A 40 -0.90 -8.38 5.68
CA THR A 40 -1.76 -7.38 6.32
C THR A 40 -0.97 -6.80 7.50
N ALA A 41 -0.47 -5.58 7.34
CA ALA A 41 0.24 -4.89 8.40
C ALA A 41 -0.56 -5.04 9.72
N PRO A 42 0.06 -5.58 10.79
CA PRO A 42 -0.59 -5.66 12.09
C PRO A 42 -1.11 -4.27 12.48
N LEU A 43 -2.30 -4.19 13.07
CA LEU A 43 -2.91 -2.94 13.54
C LEU A 43 -1.98 -2.12 14.46
N GLU A 44 -0.97 -2.76 15.03
CA GLU A 44 0.07 -2.18 15.88
C GLU A 44 1.05 -1.22 15.18
N LYS A 45 1.20 -1.27 13.85
CA LYS A 45 2.16 -0.44 13.10
C LYS A 45 1.46 0.65 12.29
N ILE A 46 0.69 1.50 12.97
CA ILE A 46 0.31 2.79 12.35
C ILE A 46 1.61 3.62 12.17
N PRO A 47 1.96 4.04 10.95
CA PRO A 47 3.09 4.93 10.75
C PRO A 47 2.81 6.25 11.47
N ILE A 48 3.72 6.68 12.35
CA ILE A 48 3.55 7.95 13.07
C ILE A 48 3.94 9.09 12.12
N PRO A 49 3.00 9.97 11.72
CA PRO A 49 3.32 11.08 10.85
C PRO A 49 4.15 12.15 11.58
N ALA A 50 4.99 12.87 10.84
CA ALA A 50 5.82 13.95 11.38
C ALA A 50 4.99 15.14 11.94
N LYS A 51 3.76 15.31 11.46
CA LYS A 51 2.80 16.33 11.93
C LYS A 51 1.48 15.67 12.26
N ASP A 52 0.94 16.00 13.42
CA ASP A 52 -0.34 15.47 13.89
C ASP A 52 -1.48 16.27 13.24
N PHE A 53 -2.37 15.56 12.55
CA PHE A 53 -3.61 16.12 12.00
C PHE A 53 -4.78 15.44 12.70
N LYS A 54 -5.65 16.27 13.28
CA LYS A 54 -6.93 15.83 13.82
C LYS A 54 -8.00 15.93 12.76
N VAL A 55 -8.77 14.86 12.59
CA VAL A 55 -9.84 14.80 11.60
C VAL A 55 -11.09 14.16 12.20
N GLU A 56 -12.25 14.55 11.68
CA GLU A 56 -13.49 13.78 11.85
C GLU A 56 -13.70 12.97 10.57
N VAL A 57 -13.75 11.65 10.70
CA VAL A 57 -14.04 10.72 9.61
C VAL A 57 -15.49 10.27 9.70
N ILE A 58 -16.17 10.23 8.56
CA ILE A 58 -17.50 9.67 8.40
C ILE A 58 -17.41 8.53 7.39
N ASP A 59 -17.80 7.33 7.80
CA ASP A 59 -17.86 6.16 6.93
C ASP A 59 -19.13 6.14 6.05
N GLN A 60 -19.23 5.15 5.16
CA GLN A 60 -20.43 4.98 4.33
C GLN A 60 -21.72 4.71 5.13
N LEU A 61 -21.61 4.12 6.31
CA LEU A 61 -22.73 3.85 7.22
C LEU A 61 -23.15 5.09 8.03
N GLY A 62 -22.38 6.19 7.94
CA GLY A 62 -22.63 7.44 8.65
C GLY A 62 -22.03 7.50 10.05
N VAL A 63 -21.23 6.52 10.45
CA VAL A 63 -20.53 6.52 11.75
C VAL A 63 -19.45 7.57 11.73
N LYS A 64 -19.47 8.45 12.74
CA LYS A 64 -18.48 9.52 12.91
C LYS A 64 -17.41 9.10 13.90
N THR A 65 -16.15 9.26 13.54
CA THR A 65 -15.01 8.95 14.40
C THR A 65 -13.99 10.08 14.35
N ASN A 66 -13.59 10.58 15.52
CA ASN A 66 -12.48 11.52 15.63
C ASN A 66 -11.16 10.76 15.63
N LEU A 67 -10.21 11.20 14.81
CA LEU A 67 -8.90 10.61 14.69
C LEU A 67 -7.81 11.66 14.90
N ALA A 68 -6.78 11.30 15.65
CA ALA A 68 -5.49 11.98 15.68
C ALA A 68 -4.46 11.20 14.84
N LYS A 69 -3.27 11.77 14.64
CA LYS A 69 -2.16 11.19 13.86
C LYS A 69 -2.60 10.70 12.48
N PHE A 70 -3.49 11.46 11.85
CA PHE A 70 -4.12 11.05 10.60
C PHE A 70 -3.12 11.00 9.45
N SER A 71 -3.14 9.92 8.66
CA SER A 71 -2.27 9.73 7.51
C SER A 71 -2.93 8.87 6.42
N GLN A 72 -2.53 9.08 5.17
CA GLN A 72 -2.82 8.18 4.05
C GLN A 72 -1.55 7.39 3.72
N GLU A 73 -1.60 6.06 3.81
CA GLU A 73 -0.44 5.19 3.60
C GLU A 73 0.80 5.63 4.41
N GLY A 74 0.57 6.17 5.62
CA GLY A 74 1.61 6.68 6.51
C GLY A 74 2.15 8.08 6.18
N LYS A 75 1.57 8.78 5.20
CA LYS A 75 1.97 10.13 4.78
C LYS A 75 0.89 11.16 5.10
N VAL A 76 1.30 12.39 5.40
CA VAL A 76 0.40 13.54 5.67
C VAL A 76 0.04 14.31 4.41
N VAL A 77 -0.13 13.58 3.31
CA VAL A 77 -0.50 14.13 2.00
C VAL A 77 -1.57 13.24 1.41
N LEU A 78 -2.50 13.85 0.68
CA LEU A 78 -3.43 13.13 -0.16
C LEU A 78 -2.76 12.86 -1.51
N ALA A 79 -2.25 11.64 -1.67
CA ALA A 79 -1.69 11.15 -2.92
C ALA A 79 -2.80 10.60 -3.81
N GLY A 80 -2.83 11.04 -5.06
CA GLY A 80 -3.83 10.62 -6.04
C GLY A 80 -3.50 11.06 -7.45
N LYS A 81 -4.49 10.98 -8.34
CA LYS A 81 -4.41 11.41 -9.72
C LYS A 81 -5.40 12.53 -10.01
N ARG A 82 -5.01 13.47 -10.86
CA ARG A 82 -5.91 14.45 -11.46
C ARG A 82 -5.72 14.39 -12.97
N GLY A 83 -6.75 13.90 -13.68
CA GLY A 83 -6.56 13.47 -15.06
C GLY A 83 -5.51 12.36 -15.13
N GLN A 84 -4.45 12.56 -15.92
CA GLN A 84 -3.33 11.62 -16.02
C GLN A 84 -2.15 11.97 -15.09
N ALA A 85 -2.17 13.12 -14.41
CA ALA A 85 -1.08 13.56 -13.56
C ALA A 85 -1.18 12.94 -12.16
N GLN A 86 -0.05 12.50 -11.61
CA GLN A 86 0.06 12.17 -10.19
C GLN A 86 0.22 13.46 -9.39
N ILE A 87 -0.52 13.58 -8.29
CA ILE A 87 -0.49 14.74 -7.41
C ILE A 87 -0.40 14.30 -5.95
N ALA A 88 0.14 15.18 -5.12
CA ALA A 88 0.15 15.04 -3.67
C ALA A 88 -0.28 16.38 -3.07
N ILE A 89 -1.43 16.39 -2.37
CA ILE A 89 -1.96 17.59 -1.74
C ILE A 89 -1.68 17.51 -0.24
N PRO A 90 -0.90 18.43 0.36
CA PRO A 90 -0.64 18.42 1.80
C PRO A 90 -1.92 18.56 2.61
N PHE A 91 -2.07 17.77 3.68
CA PHE A 91 -3.24 17.84 4.58
C PHE A 91 -3.44 19.22 5.20
N GLU A 92 -2.35 19.98 5.40
CA GLU A 92 -2.36 21.33 5.95
C GLU A 92 -3.22 22.33 5.18
N ILE A 93 -3.32 22.17 3.87
CA ILE A 93 -4.11 23.08 3.03
C ILE A 93 -5.51 22.54 2.74
N ILE A 94 -5.83 21.32 3.17
CA ILE A 94 -7.14 20.70 2.97
C ILE A 94 -8.07 21.09 4.12
N SER A 95 -9.32 21.37 3.78
CA SER A 95 -10.41 21.55 4.75
C SER A 95 -11.33 20.33 4.82
N LYS A 96 -11.65 19.75 3.65
CA LYS A 96 -12.60 18.64 3.54
C LYS A 96 -12.26 17.73 2.37
N ILE A 97 -12.48 16.43 2.53
CA ILE A 97 -12.47 15.44 1.46
C ILE A 97 -13.83 14.75 1.43
N GLU A 98 -14.48 14.73 0.27
CA GLU A 98 -15.75 14.05 0.05
C GLU A 98 -15.53 12.93 -0.96
N PHE A 99 -15.90 11.70 -0.60
CA PHE A 99 -15.78 10.51 -1.44
C PHE A 99 -17.08 10.40 -2.25
N ILE A 100 -17.03 10.79 -3.52
CA ILE A 100 -18.22 11.05 -4.34
C ILE A 100 -18.75 9.78 -5.00
N LYS A 101 -17.88 9.01 -5.65
CA LYS A 101 -18.26 7.79 -6.37
C LYS A 101 -17.09 6.81 -6.52
N LEU A 102 -17.44 5.54 -6.60
CA LEU A 102 -16.50 4.45 -6.90
C LEU A 102 -16.55 4.11 -8.39
N GLU A 103 -15.40 4.17 -9.07
CA GLU A 103 -15.22 3.84 -10.48
C GLU A 103 -14.23 2.67 -10.62
N GLY A 104 -14.74 1.44 -10.65
CA GLY A 104 -13.93 0.24 -10.83
C GLY A 104 -12.94 -0.02 -9.68
N GLN A 105 -11.68 0.39 -9.89
CA GLN A 105 -10.59 0.29 -8.89
C GLN A 105 -10.24 1.65 -8.26
N GLU A 106 -10.84 2.73 -8.72
CA GLU A 106 -10.59 4.08 -8.24
C GLU A 106 -11.82 4.65 -7.53
N VAL A 107 -11.59 5.63 -6.64
CA VAL A 107 -12.62 6.44 -5.98
C VAL A 107 -12.38 7.89 -6.35
N ILE A 108 -13.43 8.56 -6.81
CA ILE A 108 -13.41 9.99 -7.11
C ILE A 108 -13.72 10.77 -5.85
N LEU A 109 -12.83 11.69 -5.54
CA LEU A 109 -12.89 12.57 -4.39
C LEU A 109 -13.08 14.01 -4.84
N LYS A 110 -13.86 14.77 -4.08
CA LYS A 110 -13.82 16.23 -4.10
C LYS A 110 -13.02 16.70 -2.90
N VAL A 111 -11.91 17.37 -3.16
CA VAL A 111 -10.99 17.90 -2.15
C VAL A 111 -11.20 19.40 -2.08
N SER A 112 -11.74 19.88 -0.97
CA SER A 112 -11.88 21.30 -0.67
C SER A 112 -10.66 21.76 0.11
N LEU A 113 -10.07 22.88 -0.32
CA LEU A 113 -8.96 23.50 0.38
C LEU A 113 -9.48 24.44 1.49
N ARG A 114 -8.57 24.91 2.34
CA ARG A 114 -8.84 26.00 3.30
C ARG A 114 -9.08 27.34 2.57
N GLU A 115 -8.49 27.49 1.38
CA GLU A 115 -8.85 28.52 0.40
C GLU A 115 -10.16 28.16 -0.32
N PRO A 116 -10.87 29.12 -0.96
CA PRO A 116 -12.14 28.89 -1.68
C PRO A 116 -11.97 28.11 -3.00
N LYS A 117 -11.13 27.06 -3.03
CA LYS A 117 -10.84 26.21 -4.18
C LYS A 117 -11.16 24.76 -3.85
N SER A 118 -11.64 24.03 -4.85
CA SER A 118 -11.85 22.58 -4.76
C SER A 118 -11.34 21.87 -6.00
N TYR A 119 -10.79 20.67 -5.82
CA TYR A 119 -10.27 19.84 -6.90
C TYR A 119 -10.90 18.45 -6.86
N GLU A 120 -11.24 17.94 -8.04
CA GLU A 120 -11.50 16.51 -8.22
C GLU A 120 -10.17 15.74 -8.29
N VAL A 121 -10.08 14.66 -7.52
CA VAL A 121 -8.91 13.79 -7.39
C VAL A 121 -9.38 12.33 -7.40
N LYS A 122 -8.65 11.45 -8.10
CA LYS A 122 -8.89 10.00 -8.09
C LYS A 122 -7.85 9.30 -7.22
N ILE A 123 -8.27 8.38 -6.37
CA ILE A 123 -7.37 7.52 -5.59
C ILE A 123 -7.76 6.06 -5.77
N GLU A 124 -6.86 5.13 -5.47
CA GLU A 124 -7.20 3.71 -5.47
C GLU A 124 -8.18 3.39 -4.34
N LYS A 125 -9.18 2.56 -4.61
CA LYS A 125 -10.21 2.20 -3.63
C LYS A 125 -9.68 1.47 -2.39
N LYS A 126 -8.54 0.78 -2.56
CA LYS A 126 -7.80 0.07 -1.50
C LYS A 126 -6.81 0.95 -0.75
N SER A 127 -6.72 2.24 -1.09
CA SER A 127 -5.83 3.16 -0.38
C SER A 127 -6.29 3.28 1.07
N LYS A 128 -5.34 3.16 1.99
CA LYS A 128 -5.58 3.08 3.42
C LYS A 128 -5.34 4.41 4.09
N PHE A 129 -6.29 4.78 4.93
CA PHE A 129 -6.18 5.86 5.88
C PHE A 129 -5.99 5.27 7.26
N PHE A 130 -5.12 5.90 8.04
CA PHE A 130 -4.77 5.50 9.38
C PHE A 130 -4.97 6.67 10.33
N GLY A 131 -5.34 6.37 11.56
CA GLY A 131 -5.43 7.35 12.63
C GLY A 131 -5.58 6.68 13.98
N GLN A 132 -5.46 7.49 15.03
CA GLN A 132 -5.66 7.08 16.41
C GLN A 132 -7.01 7.61 16.89
N ALA A 133 -7.96 6.71 17.16
CA ALA A 133 -9.20 7.02 17.84
C ALA A 133 -9.04 6.87 19.37
N ASP A 134 -10.05 7.32 20.12
CA ASP A 134 -10.09 7.18 21.58
C ASP A 134 -10.09 5.71 22.05
N PHE A 135 -10.65 4.82 21.23
CA PHE A 135 -10.70 3.38 21.50
C PHE A 135 -9.52 2.58 20.92
N GLY A 136 -8.60 3.23 20.21
CA GLY A 136 -7.43 2.55 19.63
C GLY A 136 -7.08 2.97 18.20
N PRO A 137 -6.07 2.30 17.61
CA PRO A 137 -5.67 2.52 16.23
C PRO A 137 -6.81 2.13 15.28
N LEU A 138 -7.14 3.03 14.35
CA LEU A 138 -8.10 2.80 13.28
C LEU A 138 -7.38 2.75 11.92
N ARG A 139 -7.82 1.81 11.09
CA ARG A 139 -7.47 1.72 9.68
C ARG A 139 -8.75 1.58 8.87
N ILE A 140 -8.89 2.37 7.82
CA ILE A 140 -10.05 2.37 6.93
C ILE A 140 -9.62 2.54 5.48
N GLU A 141 -10.27 1.84 4.56
CA GLU A 141 -9.99 1.94 3.12
C GLU A 141 -10.79 3.07 2.48
N ALA A 142 -10.27 3.63 1.39
CA ALA A 142 -10.89 4.72 0.65
C ALA A 142 -12.32 4.40 0.20
N GLN A 143 -12.60 3.14 -0.15
CA GLN A 143 -13.94 2.73 -0.55
C GLN A 143 -14.96 2.84 0.58
N ASP A 144 -14.55 2.71 1.84
CA ASP A 144 -15.46 2.70 3.00
C ASP A 144 -15.66 4.09 3.62
N LEU A 145 -14.93 5.09 3.10
CA LEU A 145 -15.02 6.47 3.52
C LEU A 145 -16.09 7.24 2.76
N LYS A 146 -16.74 8.16 3.47
CA LYS A 146 -17.71 9.11 2.90
C LYS A 146 -17.19 10.54 2.98
N ILE A 147 -16.75 10.98 4.15
CA ILE A 147 -16.24 12.33 4.38
C ILE A 147 -15.04 12.29 5.34
N ILE A 148 -14.06 13.15 5.10
CA ILE A 148 -13.02 13.52 6.07
C ILE A 148 -13.08 15.04 6.26
N ASN A 149 -13.29 15.50 7.48
CA ASN A 149 -13.21 16.90 7.86
C ASN A 149 -11.90 17.15 8.61
N PHE A 150 -11.06 18.06 8.12
CA PHE A 150 -9.84 18.46 8.81
C PHE A 150 -10.18 19.51 9.87
N LEU A 151 -9.83 19.21 11.11
CA LEU A 151 -10.04 20.14 12.22
C LEU A 151 -8.96 21.23 12.20
N PRO A 152 -9.28 22.46 12.67
CA PRO A 152 -8.38 23.59 12.65
C PRO A 152 -7.10 23.37 13.47
#